data_AF-A0A4R1I3M3-F1
#
_entry.id   AF-A0A4R1I3M3-F1
#
_cell.length_a   1.000
_cell.length_b   1.000
_cell.length_c   1.000
_cell.angle_alpha   90.00
_cell.angle_beta   90.00
_cell.angle_gamma   90.00
#
_symmetry.space_group_name_H-M   'P 1'
#
loop_
_entity.id
_entity.type
_entity.pdbx_description
1 polymer ?
#
loop_
_entity_poly.entity_id
_entity_poly.type
_entity_poly.pdbx_seq_one_letter_code
_entity_poly.pdbx_strand_id
1 'polypeptide(L)' 'MISTTGWVLRTWLKFTMLLVLVVGGVWLWFGTGSGWFWTAAIGAGLIEWALIRQLVREWAWQARGEWWWAR' A
#
# COMPACT_ATOMS: atom_id res chain seq x y z
N MET A 1 13.86 7.55 13.27
CA MET A 1 13.96 6.31 12.44
C MET A 1 12.97 5.18 12.79
N ILE A 2 13.05 4.50 13.94
CA ILE A 2 12.15 3.35 14.26
C ILE A 2 10.66 3.74 14.25
N SER A 3 10.33 4.93 14.76
CA SER A 3 8.95 5.46 14.77
C SER A 3 8.41 5.70 13.35
N THR A 4 9.22 6.32 12.46
CA THR A 4 8.89 6.53 11.04
C THR A 4 8.68 5.21 10.31
N THR A 5 9.61 4.26 10.43
CA THR A 5 9.48 2.94 9.77
C THR A 5 8.23 2.21 10.28
N GLY A 6 7.95 2.27 11.58
CA GLY A 6 6.73 1.69 12.15
C GLY A 6 5.44 2.34 11.64
N TRP A 7 5.44 3.66 11.48
CA TRP A 7 4.31 4.38 10.88
C TRP A 7 4.10 4.00 9.41
N VAL A 8 5.17 3.98 8.61
CA VAL A 8 5.12 3.58 7.20
C VAL A 8 4.54 2.17 7.04
N LEU A 9 5.04 1.20 7.81
CA LEU A 9 4.56 -0.18 7.77
C LEU A 9 3.10 -0.29 8.21
N ARG A 10 2.69 0.44 9.26
CA ARG A 10 1.31 0.44 9.74
C ARG A 10 0.36 1.04 8.71
N THR A 11 0.75 2.14 8.06
CA THR A 11 -0.06 2.78 7.01
C THR A 11 -0.18 1.86 5.81
N TRP A 12 0.93 1.29 5.34
CA TRP A 12 0.94 0.29 4.27
C TRP A 12 -0.05 -0.84 4.56
N LEU A 13 0.12 -1.53 5.70
CA LEU A 13 -0.72 -2.67 6.07
C LEU A 13 -2.22 -2.35 6.12
N LYS A 14 -2.60 -1.17 6.62
CA LYS A 14 -4.01 -0.74 6.65
C LYS A 14 -4.61 -0.64 5.26
N PHE A 15 -3.89 -0.03 4.32
CA PHE A 15 -4.38 0.11 2.94
C PHE A 15 -4.38 -1.23 2.21
N THR A 16 -3.35 -2.06 2.38
CA THR A 16 -3.32 -3.42 1.81
C THR A 16 -4.52 -4.23 2.32
N MET A 17 -4.84 -4.17 3.61
CA MET A 17 -6.02 -4.84 4.16
C MET A 17 -7.33 -4.33 3.55
N LEU A 18 -7.48 -3.01 3.38
CA LEU A 18 -8.66 -2.44 2.72
C LEU A 18 -8.79 -2.92 1.27
N LEU A 19 -7.69 -2.97 0.52
CA LEU A 19 -7.69 -3.46 -0.86
C LEU A 19 -8.05 -4.95 -0.93
N VAL A 20 -7.52 -5.77 -0.01
CA VAL A 20 -7.89 -7.19 0.11
C VAL A 20 -9.39 -7.35 0.38
N LEU A 21 -9.98 -6.53 1.25
CA LEU A 21 -11.42 -6.57 1.52
C LEU A 21 -12.24 -6.17 0.29
N VAL A 22 -11.81 -5.16 -0.47
CA VAL A 22 -12.50 -4.76 -1.70
C VAL A 22 -12.42 -5.86 -2.75
N VAL A 23 -11.23 -6.40 -3.03
CA VAL A 23 -11.06 -7.46 -4.04
C VAL A 23 -11.80 -8.73 -3.61
N GLY A 24 -11.71 -9.11 -2.33
CA GLY A 24 -12.44 -10.25 -1.76
C GLY A 24 -13.96 -10.05 -1.83
N GLY A 25 -14.46 -8.85 -1.55
CA GLY A 25 -15.89 -8.51 -1.65
C GLY A 25 -16.39 -8.59 -3.11
N VAL A 26 -15.63 -8.04 -4.06
CA VAL A 26 -15.94 -8.15 -5.50
C VAL A 26 -15.92 -9.61 -5.95
N TRP A 27 -14.95 -10.39 -5.48
CA TRP A 27 -14.87 -11.82 -5.77
C TRP A 27 -16.07 -12.60 -5.24
N LEU A 28 -16.49 -12.36 -3.99
CA LEU A 28 -17.65 -13.03 -3.41
C LEU A 28 -18.95 -12.68 -4.15
N TRP A 29 -19.07 -11.46 -4.68
CA TRP A 29 -20.29 -11.00 -5.35
C TRP A 29 -20.39 -11.43 -6.81
N PHE A 30 -19.28 -11.38 -7.56
CA PHE A 30 -19.27 -11.60 -9.01
C PHE A 30 -18.56 -12.89 -9.44
N GLY A 31 -17.75 -13.51 -8.57
CA GLY A 31 -16.92 -14.67 -8.88
C GLY A 31 -15.72 -14.36 -9.79
N THR A 32 -14.84 -15.35 -9.96
CA THR A 32 -13.66 -15.25 -10.85
C THR A 32 -14.00 -15.25 -12.35
N GLY A 33 -15.21 -15.70 -12.71
CA GLY A 33 -15.68 -15.72 -14.10
C GLY A 33 -16.12 -14.34 -14.62
N SER A 34 -16.27 -13.35 -13.74
CA SER A 34 -16.65 -11.99 -14.10
C SER A 34 -15.42 -11.13 -14.40
N GLY A 35 -15.46 -10.38 -15.51
CA GLY A 35 -14.40 -9.40 -15.85
C GLY A 35 -14.19 -8.34 -14.75
N TRP A 36 -15.24 -8.05 -13.97
CA TRP A 36 -15.19 -7.10 -12.85
C TRP A 36 -14.21 -7.52 -11.75
N PHE A 37 -14.04 -8.81 -11.50
CA PHE A 37 -13.05 -9.31 -10.55
C PHE A 37 -11.63 -8.94 -11.00
N TRP A 38 -11.30 -9.19 -12.28
CA TRP A 38 -9.99 -8.86 -12.83
C TRP A 38 -9.73 -7.36 -12.87
N THR A 39 -10.74 -6.55 -13.21
CA THR A 39 -10.64 -5.09 -13.14
C THR A 39 -10.35 -4.61 -11.72
N ALA A 40 -11.05 -5.14 -10.72
CA ALA A 40 -10.82 -4.79 -9.32
C ALA A 40 -9.42 -5.23 -8.84
N ALA A 41 -8.97 -6.42 -9.23
CA ALA A 41 -7.66 -6.94 -8.88
C ALA A 41 -6.52 -6.09 -9.48
N ILE A 42 -6.61 -5.73 -10.76
CA ILE A 42 -5.64 -4.86 -11.43
C ILE A 42 -5.65 -3.46 -10.79
N GLY A 43 -6.85 -2.90 -10.55
CA GLY A 43 -7.00 -1.61 -9.88
C GLY A 43 -6.36 -1.60 -8.49
N ALA A 44 -6.59 -2.64 -7.69
CA ALA A 44 -5.96 -2.79 -6.39
C ALA A 44 -4.42 -2.87 -6.50
N GLY A 45 -3.88 -3.61 -7.46
CA GLY A 45 -2.44 -3.67 -7.69
C GLY A 45 -1.82 -2.32 -8.06
N LEU A 46 -2.50 -1.51 -8.88
CA LEU A 46 -2.05 -0.16 -9.23
C LEU A 46 -2.06 0.78 -8.02
N ILE A 47 -3.11 0.71 -7.20
CA ILE A 47 -3.22 1.52 -5.97
C ILE A 47 -2.12 1.12 -4.99
N GLU A 48 -1.91 -0.18 -4.76
CA GLU A 48 -0.86 -0.70 -3.88
C GLU A 48 0.54 -0.24 -4.33
N TRP A 49 0.82 -0.30 -5.64
CA TRP A 49 2.08 0.18 -6.19
C TRP A 49 2.27 1.68 -5.96
N ALA A 50 1.25 2.49 -6.26
CA ALA A 50 1.30 3.93 -6.03
C ALA A 50 1.54 4.27 -4.56
N LEU A 51 0.85 3.56 -3.65
CA LEU A 51 0.98 3.73 -2.20
C LEU A 51 2.42 3.44 -1.73
N ILE A 52 2.98 2.29 -2.12
CA ILE A 52 4.36 1.91 -1.77
C ILE A 52 5.34 2.97 -2.28
N ARG A 53 5.15 3.46 -3.51
CA ARG A 53 6.04 4.47 -4.10
C ARG A 53 6.03 5.77 -3.30
N GLN A 54 4.88 6.21 -2.81
CA GLN A 54 4.79 7.43 -1.99
C GLN A 54 5.36 7.22 -0.59
N LEU A 55 5.03 6.09 0.05
CA LEU A 55 5.55 5.76 1.39
C LEU A 55 7.08 5.66 1.41
N VAL A 56 7.69 5.08 0.37
CA VAL A 56 9.15 5.02 0.22
C VAL A 56 9.75 6.42 0.05
N ARG A 57 9.09 7.32 -0.69
CA ARG A 57 9.55 8.71 -0.86
C ARG A 57 9.53 9.46 0.46
N GLU A 58 8.44 9.37 1.20
CA GLU A 58 8.30 10.01 2.51
C GLU A 58 9.31 9.45 3.52
N TRP A 59 9.47 8.12 3.54
CA TRP A 59 10.47 7.46 4.36
C TRP A 59 11.88 7.92 4.03
N ALA A 60 12.24 7.96 2.74
CA ALA A 60 13.57 8.38 2.29
C ALA A 60 13.83 9.87 2.56
N TRP A 61 12.81 10.72 2.47
CA TRP A 61 12.93 12.14 2.81
C TRP A 61 13.22 12.34 4.30
N GLN A 62 12.45 11.68 5.17
CA GLN A 62 12.69 11.73 6.62
C GLN A 62 14.03 11.09 7.00
N ALA A 63 14.41 9.97 6.36
CA ALA A 63 15.68 9.32 6.61
C ALA A 63 16.87 10.25 6.31
N ARG A 64 16.82 11.06 5.24
CA ARG A 64 17.92 12.01 4.94
C ARG A 64 18.14 13.05 6.03
N GLY A 65 17.08 13.51 6.70
CA GLY A 65 17.18 14.52 7.76
C GLY A 65 17.66 13.96 9.11
N GLU A 66 17.54 12.65 9.34
CA GLU A 66 17.91 12.01 10.61
C GLU A 66 19.15 11.11 10.50
N TRP A 67 19.89 11.15 9.38
CA TRP A 67 21.09 10.32 9.21
C TRP A 67 22.25 10.79 10.08
N TRP A 68 23.10 9.84 10.47
CA TRP A 68 24.25 10.09 11.34
C TRP A 68 25.30 11.04 10.74
N TRP A 69 25.36 11.18 9.41
CA TRP A 69 26.20 12.18 8.72
C TRP A 69 25.53 13.55 8.56
N ALA A 70 24.22 13.65 8.80
CA ALA A 70 23.45 14.88 8.76
C ALA A 70 23.32 15.53 10.16
N ARG A 71 24.00 14.97 11.16
CA ARG A 71 24.03 15.43 12.55
C ARG A 71 25.27 16.26 12.85
#